data_AF-B8JJ53-F1
#
_entry.id   AF-B8JJ53-F1
#
_cell.length_a   1.000
_cell.length_b   1.000
_cell.length_c   1.000
_cell.angle_alpha   90.00
_cell.angle_beta   90.00
_cell.angle_gamma   90.00
#
_symmetry.space_group_name_H-M   'P 1'
#
loop_
_entity.id
_entity.type
_entity.pdbx_description
1 polymer ?
#
loop_
_entity_poly.entity_id
_entity_poly.type
_entity_poly.pdbx_seq_one_letter_code
_entity_poly.pdbx_strand_id
1 'polypeptide(L)'
;FKQGHQFLKKREQHLLDQLATLEQLLTEGREKFKTRGVSELDRLTLVISELEGKARQPAAELMQDTKDFANKYPRKKFWIGKAIPHMVKRKAGEFSDKLLSLQRGLRQFQGKLLRDLEYKTVSVTLDPQSASGYLHLSEDWKCVTYTGQYQSDCLLPQQFDCEPGVLGSKGFTWGKRKKKKKFRKAAWWEWPKTL
;
A
#
# COMPACT_ATOMS: atom_id res chain seq x y z
N PHE A 1 11.03 7.00 14.07
CA PHE A 1 10.49 7.85 12.98
C PHE A 1 11.51 8.22 11.90
N LYS A 2 12.70 8.75 12.22
CA LYS A 2 13.72 9.16 11.23
C LYS A 2 14.20 8.02 10.30
N GLN A 3 14.48 6.84 10.86
CA GLN A 3 14.88 5.66 10.09
C GLN A 3 13.80 5.19 9.11
N GLY A 4 12.53 5.22 9.51
CA GLY A 4 11.40 4.85 8.63
C GLY A 4 11.24 5.80 7.44
N HIS A 5 11.39 7.11 7.67
CA HIS A 5 11.38 8.09 6.57
C HIS A 5 12.53 7.87 5.60
N GLN A 6 13.75 7.64 6.10
CA GLN A 6 14.90 7.34 5.25
C GLN A 6 14.70 6.05 4.44
N PHE A 7 14.12 5.01 5.05
CA PHE A 7 13.78 3.77 4.36
C PHE A 7 12.80 4.01 3.20
N LEU A 8 11.70 4.76 3.46
CA LEU A 8 10.71 5.08 2.43
C LEU A 8 11.32 5.90 1.29
N LYS A 9 12.14 6.91 1.61
CA LYS A 9 12.82 7.71 0.60
C LYS A 9 13.76 6.88 -0.28
N LYS A 10 14.53 5.95 0.31
CA LYS A 10 15.36 5.00 -0.46
C LYS A 10 14.52 4.10 -1.34
N ARG A 11 13.37 3.64 -0.86
CA ARG A 11 12.47 2.76 -1.60
C ARG A 11 11.80 3.48 -2.77
N GLU A 12 11.38 4.72 -2.56
CA GLU A 12 10.84 5.61 -3.60
C GLU A 12 11.89 5.84 -4.70
N GLN A 13 13.11 6.25 -4.33
CA GLN A 13 14.18 6.47 -5.31
C GLN A 13 14.45 5.22 -6.16
N HIS A 14 14.53 4.05 -5.53
CA HIS A 14 14.73 2.80 -6.25
C HIS A 14 13.61 2.47 -7.25
N LEU A 15 12.36 2.80 -6.93
CA LEU A 15 11.23 2.63 -7.86
C LEU A 15 11.31 3.63 -9.02
N LEU A 16 11.69 4.88 -8.75
CA LEU A 16 11.90 5.90 -9.78
C LEU A 16 13.01 5.47 -10.76
N ASP A 17 14.12 4.94 -10.26
CA ASP A 17 15.23 4.46 -11.12
C ASP A 17 14.78 3.28 -12.01
N GLN A 18 13.96 2.37 -11.47
CA GLN A 18 13.36 1.27 -12.25
C GLN A 18 12.41 1.78 -13.34
N LEU A 19 11.62 2.81 -13.03
CA LEU A 19 10.69 3.41 -13.98
C LEU A 19 11.45 4.10 -15.12
N ALA A 20 12.46 4.91 -14.79
CA ALA A 20 13.32 5.58 -15.78
C ALA A 20 14.00 4.57 -16.72
N THR A 21 14.50 3.46 -16.18
CA THR A 21 15.08 2.37 -16.98
C THR A 21 14.06 1.77 -17.96
N LEU A 22 12.81 1.60 -17.52
CA LEU A 22 11.74 1.04 -18.35
C LEU A 22 11.32 2.01 -19.46
N GLU A 23 11.23 3.31 -19.16
CA GLU A 23 10.96 4.38 -20.11
C GLU A 23 12.05 4.48 -21.19
N GLN A 24 13.32 4.35 -20.80
CA GLN A 24 14.43 4.33 -21.74
C GLN A 24 14.33 3.12 -22.70
N LEU A 25 14.11 1.91 -22.17
CA LEU A 25 13.96 0.71 -23.00
C LEU A 25 12.77 0.81 -23.97
N LEU A 26 11.67 1.45 -23.54
CA LEU A 26 10.52 1.73 -24.39
C LEU A 26 10.88 2.69 -25.53
N THR A 27 11.60 3.76 -25.21
CA THR A 27 12.01 4.79 -26.15
C THR A 27 12.97 4.21 -27.19
N GLU A 28 14.00 3.48 -26.75
CA GLU A 28 14.93 2.78 -27.64
C GLU A 28 14.22 1.76 -28.55
N GLY A 29 13.28 1.00 -27.99
CA GLY A 29 12.47 0.05 -28.77
C GLY A 29 11.63 0.75 -29.84
N ARG A 30 11.00 1.87 -29.49
CA ARG A 30 10.21 2.70 -30.41
C ARG A 30 11.07 3.29 -31.53
N GLU A 31 12.23 3.85 -31.21
CA GLU A 31 13.12 4.44 -32.22
C GLU A 31 13.71 3.37 -33.15
N LYS A 32 14.08 2.19 -32.63
CA LYS A 32 14.49 1.05 -33.47
C LYS A 32 13.37 0.59 -34.41
N PHE A 33 12.13 0.58 -33.94
CA PHE A 33 10.97 0.27 -34.78
C PHE A 33 10.78 1.33 -35.86
N LYS A 34 10.81 2.61 -35.48
CA LYS A 34 10.62 3.76 -36.37
C LYS A 34 11.67 3.80 -37.48
N THR A 35 12.95 3.71 -37.12
CA THR A 35 14.08 3.70 -38.07
C THR A 35 14.00 2.54 -39.06
N ARG A 36 13.66 1.33 -38.59
CA ARG A 36 13.40 0.19 -39.49
C ARG A 36 12.20 0.43 -40.40
N GLY A 37 11.12 1.00 -39.86
CA GLY A 37 9.93 1.36 -40.64
C GLY A 37 10.24 2.34 -41.76
N VAL A 38 11.02 3.40 -41.47
CA VAL A 38 11.49 4.37 -42.47
C VAL A 38 12.33 3.67 -43.54
N SER A 39 13.30 2.83 -43.15
CA SER A 39 14.12 2.09 -44.11
C SER A 39 13.31 1.15 -45.01
N GLU A 40 12.27 0.49 -44.49
CA GLU A 40 11.37 -0.32 -45.33
C GLU A 40 10.49 0.54 -46.24
N LEU A 41 10.03 1.71 -45.77
CA LEU A 41 9.31 2.66 -46.62
C LEU A 41 10.20 3.13 -47.78
N ASP A 42 11.44 3.54 -47.52
CA ASP A 42 12.39 3.96 -48.56
C ASP A 42 12.64 2.85 -49.58
N ARG A 43 12.82 1.61 -49.10
CA ARG A 43 12.97 0.43 -49.96
C ARG A 43 11.73 0.21 -50.83
N LEU A 44 10.53 0.33 -50.28
CA LEU A 44 9.28 0.15 -51.02
C LEU A 44 9.07 1.27 -52.04
N THR A 45 9.34 2.52 -51.67
CA THR A 45 9.30 3.67 -52.58
C THR A 45 10.22 3.46 -53.78
N LEU A 46 11.46 3.01 -53.55
CA LEU A 46 12.41 2.70 -54.63
C LEU A 46 11.86 1.62 -55.58
N VAL A 47 11.35 0.51 -55.01
CA VAL A 47 10.76 -0.58 -55.79
C VAL A 47 9.57 -0.09 -56.61
N ILE A 48 8.67 0.71 -56.02
CA ILE A 48 7.52 1.29 -56.74
C ILE A 48 8.00 2.15 -57.91
N SER A 49 8.96 3.04 -57.70
CA SER A 49 9.49 3.89 -58.78
C SER A 49 10.18 3.08 -59.89
N GLU A 50 10.94 2.03 -59.56
CA GLU A 50 11.50 1.11 -60.56
C GLU A 50 10.40 0.42 -61.39
N LEU A 51 9.33 -0.04 -60.72
CA LEU A 51 8.20 -0.69 -61.37
C LEU A 51 7.41 0.26 -62.27
N GLU A 52 7.13 1.47 -61.80
CA GLU A 52 6.46 2.52 -62.58
C GLU A 52 7.27 2.94 -63.81
N GLY A 53 8.60 3.01 -63.68
CA GLY A 53 9.50 3.27 -64.81
C GLY A 53 9.44 2.17 -65.87
N LYS A 54 9.52 0.90 -65.45
CA LYS A 54 9.41 -0.24 -66.37
C LYS A 54 8.05 -0.35 -67.05
N ALA A 55 6.96 -0.02 -66.34
CA ALA A 55 5.61 -0.04 -66.90
C ALA A 55 5.42 0.95 -68.08
N ARG A 56 6.30 1.96 -68.21
CA ARG A 56 6.28 2.92 -69.31
C ARG A 56 7.10 2.49 -70.53
N GLN A 57 7.88 1.41 -70.45
CA GLN A 57 8.75 0.95 -71.53
C GLN A 57 7.97 0.19 -72.63
N PRO A 58 8.49 0.14 -73.87
CA PRO A 58 7.92 -0.68 -74.93
C PRO A 58 7.87 -2.17 -74.58
N ALA A 59 6.86 -2.89 -75.07
CA ALA A 59 6.66 -4.31 -74.77
C ALA A 59 7.87 -5.19 -75.11
N ALA A 60 8.61 -4.87 -76.18
CA ALA A 60 9.79 -5.62 -76.60
C ALA A 60 10.95 -5.57 -75.58
N GLU A 61 11.17 -4.42 -74.94
CA GLU A 61 12.20 -4.25 -73.89
C GLU A 61 11.78 -4.93 -72.58
N LEU A 62 10.49 -4.81 -72.22
CA LEU A 62 9.91 -5.49 -71.06
C LEU A 62 10.07 -7.01 -71.12
N MET A 63 9.89 -7.62 -72.30
CA MET A 63 9.97 -9.09 -72.47
C MET A 63 11.39 -9.64 -72.26
N GLN A 64 12.43 -8.87 -72.58
CA GLN A 64 13.83 -9.28 -72.37
C GLN A 64 14.21 -9.34 -70.88
N ASP A 65 13.58 -8.51 -70.06
CA ASP A 65 13.89 -8.31 -68.63
C ASP A 65 13.11 -9.20 -67.66
N THR A 66 12.23 -10.08 -68.17
CA THR A 66 11.24 -10.82 -67.36
C THR A 66 11.84 -11.80 -66.34
N LYS A 67 12.97 -12.44 -66.65
CA LYS A 67 13.65 -13.39 -65.74
C LYS A 67 14.31 -12.70 -64.54
N ASP A 68 14.91 -11.54 -64.76
CA ASP A 68 15.54 -10.77 -63.68
C ASP A 68 14.49 -10.11 -62.78
N PHE A 69 13.38 -9.66 -63.35
CA PHE A 69 12.29 -9.04 -62.61
C PHE A 69 11.70 -9.95 -61.52
N ALA A 70 11.44 -11.22 -61.83
CA ALA A 70 10.89 -12.18 -60.87
C ALA A 70 11.87 -12.53 -59.73
N ASN A 71 13.18 -12.48 -60.00
CA ASN A 71 14.23 -12.77 -59.02
C ASN A 71 14.63 -11.55 -58.18
N LYS A 72 14.56 -10.33 -58.74
CA LYS A 72 14.99 -9.07 -58.10
C LYS A 72 13.99 -8.59 -57.04
N TYR A 73 12.71 -8.94 -57.19
CA TYR A 73 11.66 -8.64 -56.21
C TYR A 73 11.17 -9.92 -55.53
N PRO A 74 11.99 -10.60 -54.71
CA PRO A 74 11.49 -11.71 -53.94
C PRO A 74 10.33 -11.21 -53.09
N ARG A 75 9.25 -12.00 -53.00
CA ARG A 75 8.18 -11.84 -52.01
C ARG A 75 8.77 -12.00 -50.59
N LYS A 76 9.66 -11.10 -50.17
CA LYS A 76 10.14 -11.04 -48.80
C LYS A 76 8.92 -10.83 -47.94
N LYS A 77 8.72 -11.74 -46.97
CA LYS A 77 7.67 -11.59 -45.96
C LYS A 77 7.87 -10.20 -45.36
N PHE A 78 6.89 -9.32 -45.57
CA PHE A 78 6.90 -7.98 -45.02
C PHE A 78 7.25 -8.07 -43.54
N TRP A 79 8.11 -7.17 -43.08
CA TRP A 79 8.36 -7.07 -41.66
C TRP A 79 7.07 -6.58 -41.00
N ILE A 80 6.27 -7.51 -40.49
CA ILE A 80 5.13 -7.22 -39.63
C ILE A 80 5.74 -6.97 -38.26
N GLY A 81 5.90 -5.69 -37.94
CA GLY A 81 6.50 -5.26 -36.70
C GLY A 81 5.82 -5.94 -35.51
N LYS A 82 6.59 -6.68 -34.70
CA LYS A 82 6.04 -7.31 -33.51
C LYS A 82 5.63 -6.21 -32.53
N ALA A 83 4.41 -6.32 -32.00
CA ALA A 83 3.90 -5.46 -30.94
C ALA A 83 4.86 -5.45 -29.75
N ILE A 84 4.93 -4.29 -29.06
CA ILE A 84 5.68 -3.94 -27.84
C ILE A 84 6.55 -5.10 -27.31
N PRO A 85 7.89 -4.95 -27.25
CA PRO A 85 8.78 -6.04 -26.87
C PRO A 85 8.26 -6.75 -25.62
N HIS A 86 8.03 -8.07 -25.69
CA HIS A 86 7.51 -8.89 -24.59
C HIS A 86 8.22 -8.62 -23.26
N MET A 87 9.51 -8.26 -23.32
CA MET A 87 10.33 -7.84 -22.19
C MET A 87 9.79 -6.60 -21.48
N VAL A 88 9.33 -5.58 -22.19
CA VAL A 88 8.77 -4.35 -21.60
C VAL A 88 7.48 -4.66 -20.85
N LYS A 89 6.58 -5.43 -21.47
CA LYS A 89 5.31 -5.83 -20.84
C LYS A 89 5.56 -6.62 -19.55
N ARG A 90 6.53 -7.53 -19.57
CA ARG A 90 6.95 -8.28 -18.38
C ARG A 90 7.49 -7.37 -17.28
N LYS A 91 8.46 -6.51 -17.60
CA LYS A 91 9.06 -5.58 -16.62
C LYS A 91 8.03 -4.60 -16.04
N ALA A 92 7.07 -4.15 -16.86
CA ALA A 92 5.98 -3.28 -16.40
C ALA A 92 5.06 -4.01 -15.40
N GLY A 93 4.76 -5.29 -15.65
CA GLY A 93 4.05 -6.15 -14.70
C GLY A 93 4.78 -6.29 -13.37
N GLU A 94 6.07 -6.65 -13.42
CA GLU A 94 6.91 -6.77 -12.21
C GLU A 94 6.98 -5.46 -11.41
N PHE A 95 7.02 -4.31 -12.08
CA PHE A 95 6.98 -3.00 -11.43
C PHE A 95 5.64 -2.74 -10.75
N SER A 96 4.53 -3.04 -11.44
CA SER A 96 3.17 -2.92 -10.89
C SER A 96 2.99 -3.75 -9.62
N ASP A 97 3.47 -5.00 -9.62
CA ASP A 97 3.39 -5.88 -8.46
C ASP A 97 4.16 -5.34 -7.25
N LYS A 98 5.36 -4.78 -7.48
CA LYS A 98 6.15 -4.13 -6.43
C LYS A 98 5.42 -2.92 -5.84
N LEU A 99 4.81 -2.09 -6.68
CA LEU A 99 4.07 -0.90 -6.24
C LEU A 99 2.84 -1.30 -5.40
N LEU A 100 2.07 -2.28 -5.85
CA LEU A 100 0.90 -2.79 -5.13
C LEU A 100 1.29 -3.42 -3.79
N SER A 101 2.39 -4.16 -3.74
CA SER A 101 2.92 -4.73 -2.49
C SER A 101 3.31 -3.64 -1.49
N LEU A 102 4.00 -2.59 -1.95
CA LEU A 102 4.37 -1.45 -1.11
C LEU A 102 3.14 -0.72 -0.57
N GLN A 103 2.15 -0.42 -1.42
CA GLN A 103 0.90 0.22 -1.02
C GLN A 103 0.16 -0.61 0.04
N ARG A 104 0.12 -1.94 -0.12
CA ARG A 104 -0.50 -2.84 0.85
C ARG A 104 0.21 -2.78 2.21
N GLY A 105 1.54 -2.82 2.22
CA GLY A 105 2.34 -2.70 3.44
C GLY A 105 2.12 -1.37 4.17
N LEU A 106 2.07 -0.26 3.42
CA LEU A 106 1.80 1.08 3.98
C LEU A 106 0.41 1.16 4.62
N ARG A 107 -0.63 0.64 3.95
CA ARG A 107 -2.01 0.58 4.50
C ARG A 107 -2.05 -0.24 5.79
N GLN A 108 -1.39 -1.39 5.83
CA GLN A 108 -1.32 -2.23 7.02
C GLN A 108 -0.60 -1.55 8.18
N PHE A 109 0.51 -0.87 7.89
CA PHE A 109 1.27 -0.11 8.89
C PHE A 109 0.42 1.02 9.48
N GLN A 110 -0.24 1.81 8.63
CA GLN A 110 -1.14 2.88 9.06
C GLN A 110 -2.27 2.35 9.93
N GLY A 111 -2.89 1.23 9.55
CA GLY A 111 -3.95 0.60 10.34
C GLY A 111 -3.49 0.08 11.70
N LYS A 112 -2.26 -0.45 11.80
CA LYS A 112 -1.66 -0.85 13.08
C LYS A 112 -1.38 0.37 13.96
N LEU A 113 -0.78 1.40 13.39
CA LEU A 113 -0.44 2.63 14.09
C LEU A 113 -1.69 3.33 14.65
N LEU A 114 -2.78 3.39 13.86
CA LEU A 114 -4.06 3.96 14.31
C LEU A 114 -4.61 3.19 15.51
N ARG A 115 -4.60 1.86 15.47
CA ARG A 115 -5.04 1.02 16.61
C ARG A 115 -4.19 1.30 17.85
N ASP A 116 -2.87 1.29 17.72
CA ASP A 116 -1.98 1.55 18.86
C ASP A 116 -2.18 2.96 19.45
N LEU A 117 -2.50 3.94 18.62
CA LEU A 117 -2.85 5.31 19.03
C LEU A 117 -4.24 5.42 19.66
N GLU A 118 -5.25 4.75 19.11
CA GLU A 118 -6.61 4.65 19.69
C GLU A 118 -6.58 3.98 21.07
N TYR A 119 -5.63 3.07 21.30
CA TYR A 119 -5.40 2.45 22.60
C TYR A 119 -4.58 3.32 23.57
N LYS A 120 -4.42 4.63 23.31
CA LYS A 120 -3.90 5.57 24.32
C LYS A 120 -4.70 5.41 25.62
N THR A 121 -4.01 4.87 26.62
CA THR A 121 -4.56 4.53 27.93
C THR A 121 -5.13 5.78 28.57
N VAL A 122 -6.46 5.87 28.65
CA VAL A 122 -7.09 6.90 29.48
C VAL A 122 -6.89 6.48 30.92
N SER A 123 -6.04 7.22 31.65
CA SER A 123 -5.90 7.05 33.09
C SER A 123 -7.27 7.30 33.72
N VAL A 124 -7.87 6.25 34.26
CA VAL A 124 -9.10 6.35 35.03
C VAL A 124 -8.69 6.55 36.49
N THR A 125 -9.04 7.70 37.04
CA THR A 125 -9.00 7.97 38.47
C THR A 125 -10.27 7.44 39.12
N LEU A 126 -10.16 7.00 40.36
CA LEU A 126 -11.27 6.52 41.16
C LEU A 126 -11.98 7.70 41.82
N ASP A 127 -13.27 7.54 42.08
CA ASP A 127 -14.07 8.54 42.78
C ASP A 127 -14.09 8.24 44.30
N PRO A 128 -13.40 9.03 45.13
CA PRO A 128 -13.34 8.81 46.56
C PRO A 128 -14.71 8.93 47.25
N GLN A 129 -15.64 9.72 46.71
CA GLN A 129 -16.98 9.89 47.30
C GLN A 129 -17.85 8.62 47.15
N SER A 130 -17.51 7.79 46.17
CA SER A 130 -18.17 6.50 45.94
C SER A 130 -17.53 5.33 46.67
N ALA A 131 -16.37 5.52 47.30
CA ALA A 131 -15.58 4.41 47.83
C ALA A 131 -16.15 3.87 49.14
N SER A 132 -16.37 2.57 49.21
CA SER A 132 -16.79 1.89 50.44
C SER A 132 -15.82 2.10 51.60
N GLY A 133 -16.34 2.14 52.83
CA GLY A 133 -15.53 2.25 54.06
C GLY A 133 -14.54 1.10 54.29
N TYR A 134 -14.66 0.00 53.54
CA TYR A 134 -13.69 -1.11 53.55
C TYR A 134 -12.47 -0.91 52.63
N LEU A 135 -12.41 0.21 51.89
CA LEU A 135 -11.39 0.48 50.89
C LEU A 135 -10.56 1.71 51.25
N HIS A 136 -9.24 1.59 51.10
CA HIS A 136 -8.31 2.71 51.17
C HIS A 136 -7.78 3.04 49.77
N LEU A 137 -7.90 4.31 49.36
CA LEU A 137 -7.41 4.81 48.07
C LEU A 137 -6.01 5.42 48.22
N SER A 138 -5.16 5.27 47.18
CA SER A 138 -3.90 6.02 47.10
C SER A 138 -4.15 7.51 46.87
N GLU A 139 -3.19 8.38 47.23
CA GLU A 139 -3.29 9.84 47.03
C GLU A 139 -3.56 10.23 45.57
N ASP A 140 -3.08 9.45 44.62
CA ASP A 140 -3.30 9.68 43.18
C ASP A 140 -4.60 9.07 42.65
N TRP A 141 -5.41 8.47 43.51
CA TRP A 141 -6.68 7.80 43.25
C TRP A 141 -6.61 6.74 42.13
N LYS A 142 -5.46 6.10 41.94
CA LYS A 142 -5.28 5.02 40.95
C LYS A 142 -5.18 3.63 41.56
N CYS A 143 -5.00 3.52 42.87
CA CYS A 143 -4.90 2.25 43.57
C CYS A 143 -5.95 2.12 44.68
N VAL A 144 -6.40 0.90 44.89
CA VAL A 144 -7.33 0.49 45.95
C VAL A 144 -6.67 -0.61 46.76
N THR A 145 -6.75 -0.48 48.08
CA THR A 145 -6.35 -1.52 49.03
C THR A 145 -7.56 -1.88 49.88
N TYR A 146 -7.87 -3.16 49.99
CA TYR A 146 -8.91 -3.66 50.89
C TYR A 146 -8.34 -3.77 52.31
N THR A 147 -8.98 -3.12 53.28
CA THR A 147 -8.49 -3.04 54.67
C THR A 147 -9.19 -4.04 55.60
N GLY A 148 -10.32 -4.65 55.18
CA GLY A 148 -11.06 -5.64 55.96
C GLY A 148 -11.83 -5.08 57.16
N GLN A 149 -11.56 -3.83 57.54
CA GLN A 149 -12.24 -3.10 58.62
C GLN A 149 -12.96 -1.90 58.03
N TYR A 150 -14.19 -1.65 58.45
CA TYR A 150 -14.96 -0.49 58.02
C TYR A 150 -14.44 0.77 58.71
N GLN A 151 -13.96 1.73 57.93
CA GLN A 151 -13.28 2.95 58.40
C GLN A 151 -14.00 4.24 57.97
N SER A 152 -15.33 4.21 57.75
CA SER A 152 -16.10 5.41 57.37
C SER A 152 -16.90 5.95 58.55
N ASP A 153 -16.70 7.23 58.87
CA ASP A 153 -17.43 7.94 59.93
C ASP A 153 -18.74 8.60 59.41
N CYS A 154 -18.88 8.73 58.10
CA CYS A 154 -20.03 9.33 57.42
C CYS A 154 -20.55 8.41 56.31
N LEU A 155 -21.87 8.22 56.25
CA LEU A 155 -22.55 7.57 55.12
C LEU A 155 -22.88 8.64 54.08
N LEU A 156 -22.06 8.74 53.04
CA LEU A 156 -22.39 9.58 51.89
C LEU A 156 -23.46 8.85 51.05
N PRO A 157 -24.51 9.53 50.54
CA PRO A 157 -25.57 8.88 49.76
C PRO A 157 -25.12 8.12 48.51
N GLN A 158 -23.87 8.34 48.05
CA GLN A 158 -23.29 7.74 46.85
C GLN A 158 -22.26 6.64 47.18
N GLN A 159 -22.07 6.30 48.47
CA GLN A 159 -21.11 5.32 48.94
C GLN A 159 -21.64 3.89 48.83
N PHE A 160 -20.76 2.92 48.58
CA PHE A 160 -21.12 1.51 48.71
C PHE A 160 -21.09 1.08 50.18
N ASP A 161 -22.28 0.84 50.74
CA ASP A 161 -22.45 0.57 52.19
C ASP A 161 -22.12 -0.87 52.58
N CYS A 162 -22.52 -1.86 51.78
CA CYS A 162 -22.40 -3.28 52.12
C CYS A 162 -21.30 -4.02 51.35
N GLU A 163 -20.86 -3.49 50.21
CA GLU A 163 -19.89 -4.15 49.33
C GLU A 163 -18.59 -3.33 49.22
N PRO A 164 -17.40 -3.96 49.16
CA PRO A 164 -16.13 -3.26 48.97
C PRO A 164 -15.98 -2.78 47.52
N GLY A 165 -16.76 -1.76 47.15
CA GLY A 165 -16.84 -1.17 45.81
C GLY A 165 -16.36 0.28 45.73
N VAL A 166 -15.95 0.70 44.53
CA VAL A 166 -15.62 2.10 44.20
C VAL A 166 -15.83 2.34 42.69
N LEU A 167 -16.37 3.51 42.33
CA LEU A 167 -16.58 3.94 40.94
C LEU A 167 -15.35 4.66 40.37
N GLY A 168 -15.29 4.75 39.04
CA GLY A 168 -14.35 5.63 38.36
C GLY A 168 -14.92 7.05 38.27
N SER A 169 -14.10 8.07 38.47
CA SER A 169 -14.54 9.49 38.52
C SER A 169 -15.01 10.07 37.19
N LYS A 170 -14.87 9.32 36.08
CA LYS A 170 -15.43 9.69 34.77
C LYS A 170 -16.32 8.58 34.26
N GLY A 171 -17.61 8.88 34.13
CA GLY A 171 -18.56 8.08 33.35
C GLY A 171 -18.27 8.23 31.85
N PHE A 172 -18.56 7.17 31.09
CA PHE A 172 -18.45 7.22 29.62
C PHE A 172 -19.83 7.00 29.03
N THR A 173 -20.31 7.97 28.26
CA THR A 173 -21.62 7.90 27.59
C THR A 173 -21.56 7.25 26.22
N TRP A 174 -20.35 7.04 25.64
CA TRP A 174 -20.17 6.37 24.35
C TRP A 174 -18.72 5.82 24.13
N GLY A 175 -18.60 4.72 23.36
CA GLY A 175 -17.32 4.16 22.86
C GLY A 175 -16.90 2.79 23.41
N LYS A 176 -16.06 2.04 22.68
CA LYS A 176 -15.45 0.75 23.12
C LYS A 176 -14.15 1.02 23.89
N ARG A 177 -14.04 0.58 25.15
CA ARG A 177 -12.80 0.71 25.94
C ARG A 177 -12.44 -0.59 26.66
N LYS A 178 -11.14 -0.90 26.70
CA LYS A 178 -10.56 -1.93 27.57
C LYS A 178 -9.72 -1.25 28.65
N LYS A 179 -10.00 -1.54 29.92
CA LYS A 179 -9.19 -1.09 31.06
C LYS A 179 -8.12 -2.16 31.37
N LYS A 180 -6.90 -1.74 31.68
CA LYS A 180 -5.82 -2.65 32.14
C LYS A 180 -5.56 -2.39 33.62
N LYS A 181 -5.81 -3.38 34.48
CA LYS A 181 -5.45 -3.35 35.91
C LYS A 181 -4.22 -4.22 36.14
N LYS A 182 -3.30 -3.78 36.99
CA LYS A 182 -2.23 -4.63 37.53
C LYS A 182 -2.58 -4.93 38.98
N PHE A 183 -2.65 -6.20 39.33
CA PHE A 183 -2.92 -6.66 40.69
C PHE A 183 -1.62 -7.11 41.34
N ARG A 184 -1.39 -6.70 42.59
CA ARG A 184 -0.40 -7.32 43.47
C ARG A 184 -1.18 -8.10 44.54
N LYS A 185 -1.30 -9.41 44.31
CA LYS A 185 -1.98 -10.43 45.13
C LYS A 185 -3.51 -10.48 45.06
N ALA A 186 -4.01 -11.71 45.24
CA ALA A 186 -5.26 -12.25 44.72
C ALA A 186 -6.49 -11.96 45.60
N ALA A 187 -7.59 -11.58 44.96
CA ALA A 187 -8.97 -11.84 45.38
C ALA A 187 -9.90 -11.57 44.18
N TRP A 188 -11.02 -12.31 44.11
CA TRP A 188 -11.95 -12.36 43.01
C TRP A 188 -12.71 -11.05 42.79
N TRP A 189 -12.96 -10.68 41.53
CA TRP A 189 -13.82 -9.54 41.16
C TRP A 189 -14.65 -9.91 39.93
N GLU A 190 -15.95 -9.67 39.98
CA GLU A 190 -16.83 -9.68 38.81
C GLU A 190 -17.31 -8.25 38.49
N TRP A 191 -17.57 -8.00 37.21
CA TRP A 191 -18.33 -6.83 36.76
C TRP A 191 -19.71 -7.29 36.33
N PRO A 192 -20.80 -6.61 36.69
CA PRO A 192 -22.07 -6.81 36.01
C PRO A 192 -21.91 -6.40 34.53
N LYS A 193 -22.24 -7.33 33.62
CA LYS A 193 -22.42 -7.02 32.20
C LYS A 193 -23.71 -6.21 32.07
N THR A 194 -23.62 -4.90 31.86
CA THR A 194 -24.77 -4.11 31.42
C THR A 194 -25.00 -4.31 29.92
N LEU A 195 -26.26 -4.59 29.58
CA LEU A 195 -26.85 -4.62 28.23
C LEU A 195 -26.63 -3.29 27.49
#